data_AF-A0A810L1H8-F1
#
_entry.id   AF-A0A810L1H8-F1
#
_cell.length_a   1.000
_cell.length_b   1.000
_cell.length_c   1.000
_cell.angle_alpha   90.00
_cell.angle_beta   90.00
_cell.angle_gamma   90.00
#
_symmetry.space_group_name_H-M   'P 1'
#
loop_
_entity.id
_entity.type
_entity.pdbx_description
1 polymer ?
#
loop_
_entity_poly.entity_id
_entity_poly.type
_entity_poly.pdbx_seq_one_letter_code
_entity_poly.pdbx_strand_id
1 'polypeptide(L)'
;MPPATPRTARLINDRSAYQLLLDRGPLTRTQLRALTGLSRPTVADLIDRLAAGGLIGRLGESGAERRGPNAALYGVLPDRAHVAGVAVDTHRIVVTRADATGRTVGTAEVPVDPGADPTSQVLAALAATERPASAAATGRPATTVGTRAGEGRAPAGARPAPAEEGRAPLTGEGRALTGARLPPAGEDRALGRRAPLGAVAVGTPGLVDPGSGAVTFAAGLPGWHGDLRSALHERLGVPVLVDNEVNLAGVAEHRIGAARGTDTFCLLSLGSGVGVAVLLGGRMHRGASGGAGEIGYLPYRPGRAPGELPDRDGPDRRSHGPQNRTGGPERPPHGLQSLIGGPALAAVAARYLPGAPPAEPIDAVRAAVETPEFLAELAELVAVAVVGLCAVLDPGTVVLGGPIGHAGGAPLAEAVAAEVAAAIPLPTQVLAGTVTGDPARRGAVLTALDLLRDDLFATAHPVDHGPRVPAAPS
;
A
#
# COMPACT_ATOMS: atom_id res chain seq x y z
N MET A 1 -11.15 17.98 26.39
CA MET A 1 -9.74 17.91 25.91
C MET A 1 -8.99 19.09 26.50
N PRO A 2 -7.83 18.91 27.16
CA PRO A 2 -6.99 20.06 27.51
C PRO A 2 -6.53 20.78 26.22
N PRO A 3 -6.33 22.11 26.25
CA PRO A 3 -5.88 22.86 25.08
C PRO A 3 -4.51 22.35 24.60
N ALA A 4 -4.32 22.29 23.29
CA ALA A 4 -3.06 21.87 22.69
C ALA A 4 -1.93 22.74 23.23
N THR A 5 -0.87 22.10 23.74
CA THR A 5 0.31 22.85 24.21
C THR A 5 0.91 23.67 23.05
N PRO A 6 1.62 24.78 23.32
CA PRO A 6 2.27 25.56 22.27
C PRO A 6 3.18 24.72 21.36
N ARG A 7 3.78 23.64 21.89
CA ARG A 7 4.58 22.68 21.12
C ARG A 7 3.71 21.84 20.18
N THR A 8 2.62 21.28 20.67
CA THR A 8 1.67 20.49 19.87
C THR A 8 1.08 21.32 18.74
N ALA A 9 0.69 22.57 19.01
CA ALA A 9 0.19 23.48 18.00
C ALA A 9 1.22 23.78 16.90
N ARG A 10 2.51 23.96 17.27
CA ARG A 10 3.60 24.15 16.29
C ARG A 10 3.80 22.92 15.42
N LEU A 11 3.82 21.72 15.99
CA LEU A 11 3.99 20.48 15.23
C LEU A 11 2.83 20.26 14.24
N ILE A 12 1.59 20.56 14.65
CA ILE A 12 0.41 20.49 13.78
C ILE A 12 0.56 21.46 12.60
N ASN A 13 0.98 22.70 12.86
CA ASN A 13 1.19 23.70 11.82
C ASN A 13 2.30 23.29 10.84
N ASP A 14 3.45 22.83 11.36
CA ASP A 14 4.59 22.40 10.56
C ASP A 14 4.24 21.21 9.65
N ARG A 15 3.54 20.20 10.19
CA ARG A 15 3.03 19.05 9.42
C ARG A 15 2.02 19.49 8.35
N SER A 16 1.09 20.39 8.70
CA SER A 16 0.08 20.88 7.75
C SER A 16 0.71 21.65 6.59
N ALA A 17 1.68 22.52 6.87
CA ALA A 17 2.39 23.27 5.83
C ALA A 17 3.27 22.36 4.95
N TYR A 18 3.93 21.37 5.54
CA TYR A 18 4.71 20.38 4.80
C TYR A 18 3.81 19.56 3.86
N GLN A 19 2.64 19.13 4.33
CA GLN A 19 1.65 18.44 3.51
C GLN A 19 1.18 19.30 2.34
N LEU A 20 0.92 20.61 2.55
CA LEU A 20 0.57 21.53 1.46
C LEU A 20 1.66 21.62 0.39
N LEU A 21 2.94 21.58 0.78
CA LEU A 21 4.08 21.60 -0.15
C LEU A 21 4.22 20.30 -0.94
N LEU A 22 3.82 19.16 -0.36
CA LEU A 22 3.72 17.89 -1.08
C LEU A 22 2.55 17.92 -2.08
N ASP A 23 1.39 18.38 -1.65
CA ASP A 23 0.16 18.32 -2.45
C ASP A 23 0.11 19.36 -3.58
N ARG A 24 0.68 20.55 -3.34
CA ARG A 24 0.61 21.70 -4.28
C ARG A 24 1.93 22.02 -4.96
N GLY A 25 3.01 21.32 -4.60
CA GLY A 25 4.36 21.63 -5.05
C GLY A 25 4.92 22.91 -4.41
N PRO A 26 5.92 23.56 -5.04
CA PRO A 26 6.60 24.70 -4.44
C PRO A 26 5.67 25.92 -4.26
N LEU A 27 5.65 26.48 -3.05
CA LEU A 27 4.81 27.62 -2.68
C LEU A 27 5.63 28.81 -2.16
N THR A 28 5.13 30.02 -2.39
CA THR A 28 5.68 31.24 -1.77
C THR A 28 5.23 31.38 -0.32
N ARG A 29 5.95 32.20 0.47
CA ARG A 29 5.52 32.61 1.82
C ARG A 29 4.08 33.13 1.86
N THR A 30 3.69 33.91 0.85
CA THR A 30 2.34 34.49 0.75
C THR A 30 1.27 33.41 0.52
N GLN A 31 1.55 32.44 -0.36
CA GLN A 31 0.63 31.32 -0.61
C GLN A 31 0.51 30.40 0.61
N LEU A 32 1.62 30.06 1.26
CA LEU A 32 1.59 29.28 2.50
C LEU A 32 0.77 29.99 3.58
N ARG A 33 0.92 31.31 3.73
CA ARG A 33 0.09 32.10 4.65
C ARG A 33 -1.40 32.02 4.32
N ALA A 34 -1.76 32.18 3.05
CA ALA A 34 -3.15 32.14 2.62
C ALA A 34 -3.79 30.76 2.82
N LEU A 35 -3.05 29.68 2.54
CA LEU A 35 -3.55 28.31 2.66
C LEU A 35 -3.59 27.79 4.09
N THR A 36 -2.65 28.22 4.94
CA THR A 36 -2.60 27.79 6.36
C THR A 36 -3.41 28.67 7.31
N GLY A 37 -3.76 29.89 6.90
CA GLY A 37 -4.40 30.89 7.76
C GLY A 37 -3.50 31.46 8.87
N LEU A 38 -2.21 31.13 8.88
CA LEU A 38 -1.27 31.55 9.91
C LEU A 38 -0.82 33.01 9.74
N SER A 39 -0.32 33.62 10.81
CA SER A 39 0.25 34.97 10.75
C SER A 39 1.55 35.01 9.94
N ARG A 40 1.92 36.18 9.40
CA ARG A 40 3.18 36.36 8.67
C ARG A 40 4.43 35.93 9.47
N PRO A 41 4.62 36.32 10.75
CA PRO A 41 5.77 35.84 11.52
C PRO A 41 5.71 34.33 11.75
N THR A 42 4.53 33.76 12.01
CA THR A 42 4.39 32.30 12.19
C THR A 42 4.81 31.50 10.96
N VAL A 43 4.46 31.96 9.75
CA VAL A 43 4.87 31.32 8.49
C VAL A 43 6.37 31.45 8.26
N ALA A 44 6.98 32.60 8.62
CA ALA A 44 8.42 32.77 8.52
C ALA A 44 9.16 31.78 9.44
N ASP A 45 8.78 31.73 10.72
CA ASP A 45 9.38 30.82 11.70
C ASP A 45 9.20 29.34 11.29
N LEU A 46 8.04 28.99 10.74
CA LEU A 46 7.75 27.64 10.24
C LEU A 46 8.67 27.26 9.09
N ILE A 47 8.86 28.15 8.12
CA ILE A 47 9.74 27.90 6.97
C ILE A 47 11.18 27.75 7.43
N ASP A 48 11.64 28.61 8.34
CA ASP A 48 13.01 28.57 8.84
C ASP A 48 13.25 27.26 9.62
N ARG A 49 12.28 26.79 10.43
CA ARG A 49 12.36 25.48 11.10
C ARG A 49 12.39 24.31 10.12
N LEU A 50 11.45 24.25 9.17
CA LEU A 50 11.39 23.17 8.19
C LEU A 50 12.65 23.14 7.31
N ALA A 51 13.20 24.31 6.96
CA ALA A 51 14.43 24.41 6.19
C ALA A 51 15.66 23.97 7.02
N ALA A 52 15.74 24.38 8.29
CA ALA A 52 16.80 23.96 9.20
C ALA A 52 16.78 22.44 9.44
N GLY A 53 15.59 21.83 9.54
CA GLY A 53 15.42 20.38 9.62
C GLY A 53 15.59 19.65 8.28
N GLY A 54 15.91 20.35 7.19
CA GLY A 54 16.12 19.75 5.87
C GLY A 54 14.87 19.23 5.16
N LEU A 55 13.67 19.48 5.72
CA LEU A 55 12.39 19.06 5.15
C LEU A 55 12.04 19.84 3.88
N ILE A 56 12.44 21.12 3.81
CA ILE A 56 12.17 22.00 2.67
C ILE A 56 13.41 22.81 2.28
N GLY A 57 13.40 23.35 1.06
CA GLY A 57 14.43 24.26 0.58
C GLY A 57 13.87 25.28 -0.40
N ARG A 58 14.69 26.27 -0.74
CA ARG A 58 14.36 27.27 -1.76
C ARG A 58 14.58 26.66 -3.14
N LEU A 59 13.51 26.48 -3.90
CA LEU A 59 13.52 25.83 -5.22
C LEU A 59 13.49 26.82 -6.39
N GLY A 60 13.42 28.12 -6.09
CA GLY A 60 13.48 29.18 -7.09
C GLY A 60 12.79 30.46 -6.64
N GLU A 61 12.30 31.22 -7.61
CA GLU A 61 11.55 32.46 -7.40
C GLU A 61 10.31 32.51 -8.31
N SER A 62 9.21 33.08 -7.84
CA SER A 62 7.99 33.25 -8.61
C SER A 62 8.10 34.43 -9.56
N GLY A 63 7.79 34.23 -10.85
CA GLY A 63 7.71 35.31 -11.83
C GLY A 63 9.05 35.70 -12.45
N ALA A 64 9.84 34.72 -12.92
CA ALA A 64 11.14 34.92 -13.55
C ALA A 64 11.19 35.96 -14.71
N GLU A 65 10.04 36.36 -15.24
CA GLU A 65 9.90 37.35 -16.32
C GLU A 65 9.41 38.75 -15.86
N ARG A 66 9.11 38.98 -14.57
CA ARG A 66 8.64 40.29 -14.08
C ARG A 66 9.79 41.14 -13.51
N ARG A 67 9.77 42.45 -13.79
CA ARG A 67 10.64 43.43 -13.12
C ARG A 67 10.14 43.69 -11.68
N GLY A 68 10.90 43.24 -10.68
CA GLY A 68 10.66 43.45 -9.25
C GLY A 68 11.33 42.35 -8.40
N PRO A 69 11.41 42.47 -7.07
CA PRO A 69 11.91 41.39 -6.22
C PRO A 69 10.94 40.20 -6.27
N ASN A 70 11.39 39.12 -6.90
CA ASN A 70 10.59 37.90 -7.05
C ASN A 70 10.44 37.17 -5.71
N ALA A 71 9.26 36.65 -5.42
CA ALA A 71 9.04 35.92 -4.17
C ALA A 71 9.71 34.54 -4.23
N ALA A 72 10.48 34.19 -3.20
CA ALA A 72 11.08 32.87 -3.11
C ALA A 72 10.02 31.75 -3.07
N LEU A 73 10.25 30.70 -3.86
CA LEU A 73 9.48 29.45 -3.83
C LEU A 73 10.16 28.44 -2.93
N TYR A 74 9.41 27.90 -1.98
CA TYR A 74 9.85 26.86 -1.06
C TYR A 74 9.16 25.55 -1.41
N GLY A 75 9.87 24.44 -1.34
CA GLY A 75 9.27 23.12 -1.52
C GLY A 75 10.14 22.02 -0.93
N VAL A 76 9.61 20.79 -0.96
CA VAL A 76 10.31 19.60 -0.48
C VAL A 76 11.49 19.31 -1.40
N LEU A 77 12.65 19.02 -0.82
CA LEU A 77 13.86 18.70 -1.56
C LEU A 77 13.88 17.19 -1.87
N PRO A 78 13.63 16.75 -3.12
CA PRO A 78 13.42 15.33 -3.41
C PRO A 78 14.65 14.47 -3.11
N ASP A 79 15.83 14.96 -3.51
CA ASP A 79 17.10 14.21 -3.43
C ASP A 79 17.83 14.38 -2.09
N ARG A 80 17.14 14.82 -1.02
CA ARG A 80 17.76 14.90 0.33
C ARG A 80 17.82 13.56 1.02
N ALA A 81 16.78 12.76 0.86
CA ALA A 81 16.69 11.40 1.37
C ALA A 81 15.75 10.61 0.48
N HIS A 82 16.10 9.35 0.23
CA HIS A 82 15.21 8.39 -0.39
C HIS A 82 14.64 7.45 0.66
N VAL A 83 13.50 6.85 0.37
CA VAL A 83 12.92 5.76 1.16
C VAL A 83 12.87 4.49 0.32
N ALA A 84 12.74 3.34 0.98
CA ALA A 84 12.48 2.08 0.30
C ALA A 84 11.26 1.36 0.88
N GLY A 85 10.32 0.99 0.00
CA GLY A 85 9.28 0.01 0.30
C GLY A 85 9.69 -1.34 -0.25
N VAL A 86 9.63 -2.37 0.58
CA VAL A 86 9.97 -3.76 0.23
C VAL A 86 8.71 -4.60 0.37
N ALA A 87 8.34 -5.34 -0.66
CA ALA A 87 7.31 -6.37 -0.61
C ALA A 87 7.97 -7.73 -0.82
N VAL A 88 7.67 -8.67 0.06
CA VAL A 88 8.19 -10.03 0.04
C VAL A 88 7.01 -10.94 -0.27
N ASP A 89 7.13 -11.78 -1.29
CA ASP A 89 6.23 -12.90 -1.51
C ASP A 89 6.99 -14.23 -1.41
N THR A 90 6.36 -15.36 -1.73
CA THR A 90 6.97 -16.70 -1.63
C THR A 90 8.08 -16.96 -2.64
N HIS A 91 8.24 -16.13 -3.66
CA HIS A 91 9.15 -16.37 -4.79
C HIS A 91 10.10 -15.21 -5.06
N ARG A 92 9.79 -13.99 -4.63
CA ARG A 92 10.53 -12.78 -4.93
C ARG A 92 10.41 -11.72 -3.84
N ILE A 93 11.42 -10.86 -3.83
CA ILE A 93 11.50 -9.63 -3.06
C ILE A 93 11.48 -8.49 -4.07
N VAL A 94 10.46 -7.65 -3.99
CA VAL A 94 10.31 -6.47 -4.84
C VAL A 94 10.57 -5.22 -4.00
N VAL A 95 11.55 -4.43 -4.42
CA VAL A 95 11.94 -3.19 -3.75
C VAL A 95 11.59 -2.01 -4.63
N THR A 96 10.96 -0.99 -4.05
CA THR A 96 10.75 0.32 -4.68
C THR A 96 11.40 1.40 -3.86
N ARG A 97 12.36 2.09 -4.48
CA ARG A 97 12.99 3.27 -3.91
C ARG A 97 12.27 4.51 -4.42
N ALA A 98 11.94 5.42 -3.52
CA ALA A 98 11.27 6.68 -3.84
C ALA A 98 12.00 7.88 -3.22
N ASP A 99 11.88 9.05 -3.83
CA ASP A 99 12.36 10.31 -3.26
C ASP A 99 11.43 10.82 -2.13
N ALA A 100 11.83 11.89 -1.43
CA ALA A 100 11.06 12.42 -0.30
C ALA A 100 9.64 12.91 -0.67
N THR A 101 9.34 13.08 -1.96
CA THR A 101 7.99 13.41 -2.45
C THR A 101 7.14 12.17 -2.73
N GLY A 102 7.75 10.99 -2.68
CA GLY A 102 7.12 9.70 -2.97
C GLY A 102 7.20 9.28 -4.43
N ARG A 103 7.94 10.02 -5.28
CA ARG A 103 8.16 9.61 -6.67
C ARG A 103 9.20 8.50 -6.74
N THR A 104 8.86 7.42 -7.43
CA THR A 104 9.77 6.28 -7.63
C THR A 104 11.04 6.70 -8.39
N VAL A 105 12.19 6.40 -7.80
CA VAL A 105 13.52 6.61 -8.40
C VAL A 105 14.16 5.32 -8.92
N GLY A 106 13.64 4.16 -8.48
CA GLY A 106 14.08 2.86 -8.96
C GLY A 106 13.31 1.70 -8.36
N THR A 107 13.30 0.58 -9.08
CA THR A 107 12.70 -0.68 -8.65
C THR A 107 13.68 -1.81 -8.90
N ALA A 108 13.71 -2.80 -8.02
CA ALA A 108 14.44 -4.05 -8.23
C ALA A 108 13.57 -5.23 -7.80
N GLU A 109 13.81 -6.37 -8.43
CA GLU A 109 13.16 -7.64 -8.12
C GLU A 109 14.26 -8.69 -8.03
N VAL A 110 14.27 -9.45 -6.94
CA VAL A 110 15.25 -10.51 -6.67
C VAL A 110 14.48 -11.75 -6.23
N PRO A 111 14.84 -12.96 -6.71
CA PRO A 111 14.20 -14.18 -6.24
C PRO A 111 14.45 -14.39 -4.74
N VAL A 112 13.47 -14.97 -4.05
CA VAL A 112 13.64 -15.45 -2.67
C VAL A 112 14.39 -16.77 -2.70
N ASP A 113 15.45 -16.85 -1.89
CA ASP A 113 16.15 -18.09 -1.58
C ASP A 113 15.70 -18.60 -0.20
N PRO A 114 14.96 -19.72 -0.11
CA PRO A 114 14.49 -20.30 1.16
C PRO A 114 15.62 -20.71 2.12
N GLY A 115 16.84 -20.89 1.62
CA GLY A 115 18.00 -21.26 2.44
C GLY A 115 18.81 -20.08 2.97
N ALA A 116 18.55 -18.86 2.48
CA ALA A 116 19.33 -17.67 2.80
C ALA A 116 18.71 -16.84 3.94
N ASP A 117 19.56 -16.17 4.71
CA ASP A 117 19.14 -15.26 5.77
C ASP A 117 18.26 -14.10 5.21
N PRO A 118 17.04 -13.88 5.75
CA PRO A 118 16.12 -12.85 5.26
C PRO A 118 16.72 -11.45 5.24
N THR A 119 17.51 -11.08 6.25
CA THR A 119 18.13 -9.75 6.34
C THR A 119 19.06 -9.52 5.17
N SER A 120 19.93 -10.50 4.90
CA SER A 120 20.89 -10.46 3.79
C SER A 120 20.19 -10.38 2.43
N GLN A 121 19.07 -11.08 2.25
CA GLN A 121 18.29 -11.03 1.02
C GLN A 121 17.66 -9.64 0.80
N VAL A 122 17.07 -9.04 1.83
CA VAL A 122 16.51 -7.68 1.76
C VAL A 122 17.61 -6.65 1.47
N LEU A 123 18.78 -6.77 2.10
CA LEU A 123 19.92 -5.89 1.83
C LEU A 123 20.43 -6.03 0.38
N ALA A 124 20.50 -7.25 -0.16
CA ALA A 124 20.88 -7.50 -1.54
C ALA A 124 19.86 -6.90 -2.53
N ALA A 125 18.56 -7.01 -2.23
CA ALA A 125 17.50 -6.43 -3.03
C ALA A 125 17.53 -4.89 -3.00
N LEU A 126 17.79 -4.29 -1.82
CA LEU A 126 18.01 -2.84 -1.69
C LEU A 126 19.20 -2.37 -2.54
N ALA A 127 20.33 -3.07 -2.46
CA ALA A 127 21.51 -2.77 -3.26
C ALA A 127 21.27 -2.93 -4.77
N ALA A 128 20.40 -3.86 -5.18
CA ALA A 128 20.02 -4.02 -6.58
C ALA A 128 19.31 -2.78 -7.16
N THR A 129 18.60 -2.00 -6.35
CA THR A 129 17.99 -0.72 -6.80
C THR A 129 19.00 0.36 -7.12
N GLU A 130 20.26 0.20 -6.67
CA GLU A 130 21.34 1.17 -6.88
C GLU A 130 22.09 0.95 -8.19
N ARG A 131 21.97 -0.25 -8.78
CA ARG A 131 22.54 -0.54 -10.09
C ARG A 131 21.74 0.18 -11.18
N PRO A 132 22.38 0.85 -12.15
CA PRO A 132 21.68 1.37 -13.31
C PRO A 132 21.00 0.22 -14.06
N ALA A 133 19.75 0.42 -14.50
CA ALA A 133 18.90 -0.58 -15.15
C ALA A 133 19.50 -1.25 -16.41
N SER A 134 20.65 -0.76 -16.89
CA SER A 134 21.39 -1.25 -18.05
C SER A 134 21.98 -2.67 -17.90
N ALA A 135 22.04 -3.24 -16.68
CA ALA A 135 22.67 -4.55 -16.46
C ALA A 135 21.70 -5.73 -16.23
N ALA A 136 20.37 -5.55 -16.37
CA ALA A 136 19.38 -6.60 -16.13
C ALA A 136 18.68 -7.15 -17.40
N ALA A 137 19.05 -6.66 -18.59
CA ALA A 137 18.53 -7.15 -19.87
C ALA A 137 19.41 -8.27 -20.47
N THR A 138 19.63 -9.34 -19.72
CA THR A 138 20.00 -10.65 -20.29
C THR A 138 19.17 -11.74 -19.62
N GLY A 139 17.84 -11.59 -19.71
CA GLY A 139 16.87 -12.65 -19.50
C GLY A 139 16.12 -12.86 -20.81
N ARG A 140 16.13 -14.09 -21.33
CA ARG A 140 15.56 -14.51 -22.61
C ARG A 140 14.20 -13.87 -22.92
N PRO A 141 13.94 -13.44 -24.18
CA PRO A 141 12.61 -13.00 -24.57
C PRO A 141 11.62 -14.15 -24.42
N ALA A 142 10.47 -13.86 -23.83
CA ALA A 142 9.29 -14.71 -23.86
C ALA A 142 8.98 -15.03 -25.32
N THR A 143 8.86 -16.31 -25.62
CA THR A 143 8.55 -16.85 -26.94
C THR A 143 7.16 -16.38 -27.35
N THR A 144 7.08 -15.32 -28.15
CA THR A 144 5.87 -15.00 -28.91
C THR A 144 5.67 -16.10 -29.93
N VAL A 145 4.81 -17.08 -29.62
CA VAL A 145 4.36 -18.06 -30.61
C VAL A 145 3.47 -17.32 -31.60
N GLY A 146 4.05 -16.99 -32.75
CA GLY A 146 3.34 -16.45 -33.89
C GLY A 146 2.37 -17.48 -34.44
N THR A 147 1.08 -17.19 -34.33
CA THR A 147 0.03 -17.83 -35.12
C THR A 147 0.07 -17.24 -36.53
N ARG A 148 0.45 -18.06 -37.51
CA ARG A 148 0.23 -17.80 -38.93
C ARG A 148 -1.27 -17.87 -39.22
N ALA A 149 -1.85 -16.75 -39.63
CA ALA A 149 -3.02 -16.67 -40.51
C ALA A 149 -2.67 -15.57 -41.51
N GLY A 150 -2.51 -15.85 -42.80
CA GLY A 150 -3.58 -16.29 -43.68
C GLY A 150 -3.82 -15.13 -44.63
N GLU A 151 -3.25 -15.23 -45.83
CA GLU A 151 -3.33 -14.22 -46.89
C GLU A 151 -4.80 -13.94 -47.24
N GLY A 152 -5.19 -12.66 -47.17
CA GLY A 152 -6.56 -12.21 -47.45
C GLY A 152 -6.55 -10.79 -48.01
N ARG A 153 -6.69 -10.72 -49.33
CA ARG A 153 -6.88 -9.55 -50.21
C ARG A 153 -7.70 -8.40 -49.59
N ALA A 154 -7.20 -7.17 -49.72
CA ALA A 154 -7.98 -5.93 -49.58
C ALA A 154 -8.96 -5.75 -50.76
N PRO A 155 -10.03 -4.95 -50.55
CA PRO A 155 -10.23 -3.82 -51.45
C PRO A 155 -10.49 -2.49 -50.72
N ALA A 156 -10.14 -1.44 -51.45
CA ALA A 156 -10.18 -0.05 -51.07
C ALA A 156 -11.59 0.57 -51.10
N GLY A 157 -11.79 1.62 -50.31
CA GLY A 157 -12.77 2.67 -50.58
C GLY A 157 -13.55 3.15 -49.37
N ALA A 158 -13.21 4.34 -48.86
CA ALA A 158 -14.18 5.40 -48.50
C ALA A 158 -13.45 6.63 -47.93
N ARG A 159 -13.82 7.79 -48.46
CA ARG A 159 -13.32 9.14 -48.12
C ARG A 159 -13.80 9.60 -46.73
N PRO A 160 -13.10 10.54 -46.06
CA PRO A 160 -13.59 11.22 -44.86
C PRO A 160 -14.45 12.45 -45.24
N ALA A 161 -15.43 12.77 -44.40
CA ALA A 161 -16.22 14.01 -44.44
C ALA A 161 -16.43 14.55 -43.00
N PRO A 162 -16.65 15.86 -42.83
CA PRO A 162 -15.87 16.68 -41.89
C PRO A 162 -16.58 17.10 -40.59
N ALA A 163 -15.83 17.83 -39.77
CA ALA A 163 -16.17 18.44 -38.50
C ALA A 163 -17.35 19.43 -38.55
N GLU A 164 -18.12 19.47 -37.47
CA GLU A 164 -19.02 20.58 -37.12
C GLU A 164 -18.65 21.16 -35.76
N GLU A 165 -18.37 22.47 -35.77
CA GLU A 165 -18.31 23.36 -34.62
C GLU A 165 -19.73 23.78 -34.21
N GLY A 166 -20.02 23.88 -32.90
CA GLY A 166 -21.33 24.35 -32.47
C GLY A 166 -21.55 24.53 -30.96
N ARG A 167 -20.96 25.60 -30.40
CA ARG A 167 -21.46 26.45 -29.28
C ARG A 167 -21.69 25.85 -27.87
N ALA A 168 -20.97 26.46 -26.93
CA ALA A 168 -21.19 26.45 -25.48
C ALA A 168 -22.46 27.23 -25.04
N PRO A 169 -22.83 27.10 -23.76
CA PRO A 169 -23.07 28.27 -22.92
C PRO A 169 -22.17 28.31 -21.68
N LEU A 170 -21.79 29.55 -21.35
CA LEU A 170 -21.01 30.02 -20.22
C LEU A 170 -21.80 29.92 -18.90
N THR A 171 -21.12 29.69 -17.77
CA THR A 171 -20.95 30.65 -16.65
C THR A 171 -20.44 29.93 -15.39
N GLY A 172 -19.47 30.54 -14.69
CA GLY A 172 -19.06 30.13 -13.34
C GLY A 172 -17.57 30.25 -13.10
N GLU A 173 -17.07 31.49 -13.01
CA GLU A 173 -15.66 31.86 -12.90
C GLU A 173 -14.97 31.33 -11.63
N GLY A 174 -13.84 30.63 -11.83
CA GLY A 174 -12.80 30.40 -10.83
C GLY A 174 -11.44 30.52 -11.51
N ARG A 175 -10.88 31.73 -11.53
CA ARG A 175 -9.61 32.05 -12.21
C ARG A 175 -8.46 31.19 -11.68
N ALA A 176 -8.07 30.17 -12.43
CA ALA A 176 -6.76 29.55 -12.34
C ALA A 176 -5.72 30.52 -12.90
N LEU A 177 -4.85 31.04 -12.03
CA LEU A 177 -3.65 31.77 -12.45
C LEU A 177 -2.55 30.76 -12.81
N THR A 178 -2.63 30.23 -14.03
CA THR A 178 -1.58 29.44 -14.65
C THR A 178 -0.52 30.40 -15.20
N GLY A 179 0.63 30.49 -14.53
CA GLY A 179 1.69 31.42 -14.90
C GLY A 179 3.00 31.15 -14.14
N ALA A 180 3.40 29.89 -14.05
CA ALA A 180 4.76 29.52 -13.67
C ALA A 180 5.21 28.40 -14.62
N ARG A 181 6.03 28.77 -15.60
CA ARG A 181 6.75 27.83 -16.46
C ARG A 181 7.88 27.26 -15.59
N LEU A 182 7.70 26.06 -15.05
CA LEU A 182 8.84 25.27 -14.59
C LEU A 182 9.78 25.10 -15.79
N PRO A 183 11.11 25.21 -15.65
CA PRO A 183 12.00 24.80 -16.72
C PRO A 183 11.70 23.34 -17.08
N PRO A 184 11.77 22.94 -18.37
CA PRO A 184 11.65 21.54 -18.75
C PRO A 184 12.66 20.74 -17.92
N ALA A 185 12.21 19.61 -17.38
CA ALA A 185 13.04 18.68 -16.64
C ALA A 185 14.29 18.38 -17.47
N GLY A 186 15.42 18.94 -17.03
CA GLY A 186 16.69 18.80 -17.74
C GLY A 186 17.08 17.35 -17.77
N GLU A 187 17.13 16.80 -18.98
CA GLU A 187 18.03 15.71 -19.34
C GLU A 187 19.46 16.06 -18.88
N ASP A 188 20.14 15.05 -18.35
CA ASP A 188 21.55 15.07 -17.92
C ASP A 188 22.00 16.20 -16.98
N ARG A 189 21.77 15.99 -15.68
CA ARG A 189 22.65 16.52 -14.63
C ARG A 189 23.28 15.38 -13.83
N ALA A 190 24.51 15.07 -14.23
CA ALA A 190 25.60 14.43 -13.47
C ALA A 190 25.30 13.09 -12.77
N LEU A 191 25.87 12.03 -13.34
CA LEU A 191 26.31 10.82 -12.61
C LEU A 191 27.15 11.23 -11.39
N GLY A 192 26.58 11.24 -10.18
CA GLY A 192 27.34 11.60 -8.98
C GLY A 192 26.53 11.56 -7.67
N ARG A 193 26.51 10.39 -7.03
CA ARG A 193 25.91 10.06 -5.71
C ARG A 193 24.39 10.27 -5.57
N ARG A 194 23.65 9.15 -5.56
CA ARG A 194 22.23 9.13 -5.16
C ARG A 194 22.06 9.58 -3.71
N ALA A 195 20.92 10.20 -3.40
CA ALA A 195 20.57 10.61 -2.04
C ALA A 195 20.67 9.44 -1.05
N PRO A 196 21.04 9.67 0.22
CA PRO A 196 21.08 8.61 1.22
C PRO A 196 19.70 7.97 1.42
N LEU A 197 19.67 6.69 1.76
CA LEU A 197 18.45 6.05 2.26
C LEU A 197 18.14 6.62 3.64
N GLY A 198 16.88 6.97 3.90
CA GLY A 198 16.45 7.60 5.15
C GLY A 198 15.37 6.81 5.90
N ALA A 199 14.71 5.85 5.27
CA ALA A 199 13.80 4.91 5.95
C ALA A 199 13.50 3.69 5.07
N VAL A 200 13.14 2.57 5.70
CA VAL A 200 12.69 1.34 5.03
C VAL A 200 11.41 0.81 5.68
N ALA A 201 10.46 0.37 4.85
CA ALA A 201 9.34 -0.44 5.31
C ALA A 201 9.30 -1.76 4.54
N VAL A 202 9.07 -2.87 5.24
CA VAL A 202 9.03 -4.22 4.70
C VAL A 202 7.66 -4.83 4.96
N GLY A 203 6.98 -5.24 3.89
CA GLY A 203 5.80 -6.08 3.91
C GLY A 203 6.18 -7.55 3.77
N THR A 204 5.78 -8.36 4.74
CA THR A 204 6.01 -9.81 4.72
C THR A 204 4.69 -10.57 4.85
N PRO A 205 4.56 -11.77 4.27
CA PRO A 205 3.43 -12.64 4.56
C PRO A 205 3.56 -13.19 6.00
N GLY A 206 2.43 -13.32 6.67
CA GLY A 206 2.35 -13.94 8.00
C GLY A 206 2.34 -12.95 9.18
N LEU A 207 2.73 -13.44 10.36
CA LEU A 207 2.55 -12.77 11.64
C LEU A 207 3.79 -11.96 12.03
N VAL A 208 3.60 -10.65 12.18
CA VAL A 208 4.64 -9.73 12.64
C VAL A 208 4.29 -9.21 14.03
N ASP A 209 5.16 -9.48 15.01
CA ASP A 209 4.95 -9.01 16.37
C ASP A 209 4.89 -7.46 16.41
N PRO A 210 3.80 -6.85 16.90
CA PRO A 210 3.61 -5.40 16.80
C PRO A 210 4.63 -4.60 17.63
N GLY A 211 5.13 -5.19 18.73
CA GLY A 211 6.12 -4.57 19.61
C GLY A 211 7.52 -4.59 18.99
N SER A 212 8.07 -5.79 18.84
CA SER A 212 9.44 -6.03 18.37
C SER A 212 9.60 -5.89 16.85
N GLY A 213 8.58 -6.26 16.07
CA GLY A 213 8.69 -6.40 14.62
C GLY A 213 9.33 -7.69 14.14
N ALA A 214 9.52 -8.63 15.06
CA ALA A 214 9.96 -9.96 14.68
C ALA A 214 8.87 -10.64 13.83
N VAL A 215 9.29 -11.28 12.76
CA VAL A 215 8.41 -12.17 12.01
C VAL A 215 8.31 -13.47 12.81
N THR A 216 7.16 -13.73 13.41
CA THR A 216 6.92 -14.89 14.27
C THR A 216 6.43 -16.10 13.50
N PHE A 217 5.83 -15.86 12.33
CA PHE A 217 5.36 -16.88 11.41
C PHE A 217 5.33 -16.31 9.99
N ALA A 218 5.85 -17.05 9.01
CA ALA A 218 5.73 -16.72 7.60
C ALA A 218 5.28 -17.96 6.82
N ALA A 219 4.08 -17.91 6.24
CA ALA A 219 3.56 -19.00 5.41
C ALA A 219 4.33 -19.04 4.08
N GLY A 220 4.72 -20.22 3.61
CA GLY A 220 5.42 -20.40 2.33
C GLY A 220 6.86 -19.86 2.26
N LEU A 221 7.39 -19.34 3.38
CA LEU A 221 8.76 -18.80 3.47
C LEU A 221 9.54 -19.43 4.63
N PRO A 222 10.11 -20.64 4.43
CA PRO A 222 11.02 -21.24 5.41
C PRO A 222 12.20 -20.28 5.71
N GLY A 223 12.56 -20.12 6.98
CA GLY A 223 13.68 -19.26 7.39
C GLY A 223 13.35 -17.77 7.53
N TRP A 224 12.18 -17.31 7.07
CA TRP A 224 11.71 -15.91 7.24
C TRP A 224 11.08 -15.64 8.62
N HIS A 225 11.74 -16.11 9.67
CA HIS A 225 11.34 -15.86 11.06
C HIS A 225 12.51 -15.25 11.84
N GLY A 226 12.21 -14.36 12.80
CA GLY A 226 13.22 -13.68 13.63
C GLY A 226 13.14 -12.17 13.57
N ASP A 227 14.12 -11.51 14.20
CA ASP A 227 14.14 -10.05 14.39
C ASP A 227 14.70 -9.30 13.16
N LEU A 228 13.96 -9.37 12.06
CA LEU A 228 14.31 -8.70 10.80
C LEU A 228 14.38 -7.17 10.96
N ARG A 229 13.52 -6.59 11.80
CA ARG A 229 13.47 -5.13 12.02
C ARG A 229 14.78 -4.64 12.63
N SER A 230 15.21 -5.22 13.76
CA SER A 230 16.44 -4.79 14.43
C SER A 230 17.66 -5.08 13.58
N ALA A 231 17.74 -6.24 12.93
CA ALA A 231 18.86 -6.60 12.08
C ALA A 231 19.04 -5.63 10.89
N LEU A 232 17.94 -5.23 10.24
CA LEU A 232 17.99 -4.22 9.18
C LEU A 232 18.34 -2.83 9.72
N HIS A 233 17.79 -2.44 10.88
CA HIS A 233 18.08 -1.15 11.50
C HIS A 233 19.58 -1.02 11.85
N GLU A 234 20.18 -2.05 12.46
CA GLU A 234 21.59 -2.08 12.81
C GLU A 234 22.50 -1.98 11.57
N ARG A 235 22.11 -2.62 10.46
CA ARG A 235 22.91 -2.64 9.22
C ARG A 235 22.75 -1.38 8.38
N LEU A 236 21.56 -0.77 8.37
CA LEU A 236 21.25 0.39 7.53
C LEU A 236 21.43 1.72 8.26
N GLY A 237 21.32 1.74 9.58
CA GLY A 237 21.38 2.97 10.38
C GLY A 237 20.20 3.92 10.17
N VAL A 238 19.08 3.43 9.66
CA VAL A 238 17.86 4.22 9.36
C VAL A 238 16.64 3.59 10.03
N PRO A 239 15.56 4.35 10.28
CA PRO A 239 14.28 3.80 10.70
C PRO A 239 13.80 2.65 9.80
N VAL A 240 13.44 1.52 10.43
CA VAL A 240 12.89 0.34 9.75
C VAL A 240 11.55 -0.04 10.39
N LEU A 241 10.55 -0.30 9.55
CA LEU A 241 9.29 -0.93 9.96
C LEU A 241 9.10 -2.24 9.19
N VAL A 242 8.63 -3.26 9.90
CA VAL A 242 8.21 -4.54 9.32
C VAL A 242 6.75 -4.72 9.70
N ASP A 243 5.92 -5.08 8.73
CA ASP A 243 4.49 -5.29 8.89
C ASP A 243 3.98 -6.39 7.95
N ASN A 244 2.76 -6.85 8.20
CA ASN A 244 2.06 -7.76 7.31
C ASN A 244 1.70 -7.04 6.00
N GLU A 245 1.90 -7.70 4.86
CA GLU A 245 1.61 -7.16 3.53
C GLU A 245 0.16 -6.69 3.35
N VAL A 246 -0.81 -7.36 3.98
CA VAL A 246 -2.23 -7.00 3.95
C VAL A 246 -2.45 -5.68 4.68
N ASN A 247 -1.79 -5.46 5.83
CA ASN A 247 -1.84 -4.18 6.53
C ASN A 247 -1.29 -3.05 5.65
N LEU A 248 -0.17 -3.29 4.95
CA LEU A 248 0.39 -2.30 4.04
C LEU A 248 -0.52 -2.04 2.83
N ALA A 249 -1.18 -3.05 2.28
CA ALA A 249 -2.22 -2.86 1.28
C ALA A 249 -3.36 -1.97 1.81
N GLY A 250 -3.77 -2.17 3.07
CA GLY A 250 -4.70 -1.29 3.75
C GLY A 250 -4.19 0.15 3.88
N VAL A 251 -2.90 0.35 4.17
CA VAL A 251 -2.29 1.70 4.22
C VAL A 251 -2.39 2.36 2.84
N ALA A 252 -2.14 1.61 1.76
CA ALA A 252 -2.25 2.14 0.41
C ALA A 252 -3.69 2.58 0.08
N GLU A 253 -4.68 1.73 0.34
CA GLU A 253 -6.09 2.07 0.09
C GLU A 253 -6.58 3.23 0.96
N HIS A 254 -6.11 3.34 2.20
CA HIS A 254 -6.42 4.47 3.09
C HIS A 254 -5.81 5.79 2.59
N ARG A 255 -4.59 5.76 2.05
CA ARG A 255 -3.84 6.98 1.71
C ARG A 255 -4.15 7.49 0.32
N ILE A 256 -4.22 6.60 -0.66
CA ILE A 256 -4.31 6.95 -2.08
C ILE A 256 -5.42 6.21 -2.83
N GLY A 257 -6.19 5.36 -2.15
CA GLY A 257 -7.20 4.51 -2.77
C GLY A 257 -8.62 4.74 -2.26
N ALA A 258 -9.39 3.65 -2.20
CA ALA A 258 -10.83 3.64 -2.03
C ALA A 258 -11.27 4.08 -0.63
N ALA A 259 -10.42 3.87 0.39
CA ALA A 259 -10.72 4.22 1.77
C ALA A 259 -10.23 5.62 2.18
N ARG A 260 -9.85 6.47 1.22
CA ARG A 260 -9.33 7.81 1.54
C ARG A 260 -10.37 8.66 2.25
N GLY A 261 -9.96 9.26 3.36
CA GLY A 261 -10.83 10.10 4.20
C GLY A 261 -11.70 9.32 5.18
N THR A 262 -11.48 8.00 5.31
CA THR A 262 -12.18 7.15 6.26
C THR A 262 -11.25 6.78 7.42
N ASP A 263 -11.68 7.06 8.66
CA ASP A 263 -10.88 6.75 9.86
C ASP A 263 -11.04 5.30 10.33
N THR A 264 -12.12 4.62 9.95
CA THR A 264 -12.39 3.23 10.33
C THR A 264 -12.88 2.44 9.11
N PHE A 265 -12.16 1.39 8.73
CA PHE A 265 -12.58 0.47 7.66
C PHE A 265 -11.83 -0.86 7.77
N CYS A 266 -12.33 -1.88 7.07
CA CYS A 266 -11.61 -3.13 6.85
C CYS A 266 -11.23 -3.28 5.36
N LEU A 267 -10.03 -3.72 5.05
CA LEU A 267 -9.69 -4.23 3.71
C LEU A 267 -9.72 -5.74 3.75
N LEU A 268 -10.63 -6.39 3.03
CA LEU A 268 -10.64 -7.84 2.84
C LEU A 268 -9.78 -8.18 1.63
N SER A 269 -8.59 -8.74 1.85
CA SER A 269 -7.67 -9.14 0.79
C SER A 269 -7.97 -10.56 0.33
N LEU A 270 -8.37 -10.70 -0.94
CA LEU A 270 -8.66 -11.98 -1.60
C LEU A 270 -7.52 -12.32 -2.57
N GLY A 271 -6.73 -13.34 -2.25
CA GLY A 271 -5.61 -13.80 -3.06
C GLY A 271 -5.41 -15.30 -2.95
N SER A 272 -4.16 -15.76 -2.85
CA SER A 272 -3.88 -17.18 -2.54
C SER A 272 -4.48 -17.58 -1.18
N GLY A 273 -4.31 -16.70 -0.18
CA GLY A 273 -5.00 -16.74 1.10
C GLY A 273 -6.02 -15.61 1.27
N VAL A 274 -6.55 -15.51 2.49
CA VAL A 274 -7.56 -14.52 2.88
C VAL A 274 -7.08 -13.82 4.15
N GLY A 275 -6.97 -12.50 4.09
CA GLY A 275 -6.57 -11.68 5.23
C GLY A 275 -7.30 -10.36 5.25
N VAL A 276 -7.27 -9.67 6.40
CA VAL A 276 -7.98 -8.42 6.61
C VAL A 276 -7.05 -7.37 7.20
N ALA A 277 -6.94 -6.21 6.56
CA ALA A 277 -6.37 -5.04 7.23
C ALA A 277 -7.47 -4.36 8.02
N VAL A 278 -7.24 -4.08 9.30
CA VAL A 278 -8.23 -3.44 10.17
C VAL A 278 -7.72 -2.06 10.57
N LEU A 279 -8.33 -1.00 10.05
CA LEU A 279 -8.06 0.38 10.47
C LEU A 279 -9.16 0.83 11.44
N LEU A 280 -8.79 1.24 12.65
CA LEU A 280 -9.71 1.79 13.66
C LEU A 280 -9.21 3.16 14.12
N GLY A 281 -10.03 4.21 13.97
CA GLY A 281 -9.70 5.56 14.43
C GLY A 281 -8.38 6.10 13.84
N GLY A 282 -8.15 5.87 12.55
CA GLY A 282 -6.97 6.32 11.81
C GLY A 282 -5.72 5.45 12.03
N ARG A 283 -5.85 4.31 12.74
CA ARG A 283 -4.70 3.47 13.13
C ARG A 283 -4.89 2.01 12.72
N MET A 284 -3.85 1.42 12.13
CA MET A 284 -3.82 0.00 11.85
C MET A 284 -3.81 -0.82 13.14
N HIS A 285 -4.81 -1.68 13.29
CA HIS A 285 -4.95 -2.61 14.38
C HIS A 285 -4.24 -3.92 14.03
N ARG A 286 -3.18 -4.25 14.79
CA ARG A 286 -2.32 -5.43 14.54
C ARG A 286 -2.58 -6.59 15.53
N GLY A 287 -3.44 -6.38 16.52
CA GLY A 287 -3.70 -7.35 17.58
C GLY A 287 -2.53 -7.49 18.57
N ALA A 288 -2.62 -8.46 19.47
CA ALA A 288 -1.58 -8.69 20.50
C ALA A 288 -0.35 -9.43 19.97
N SER A 289 -0.54 -10.33 18.99
CA SER A 289 0.50 -11.18 18.41
C SER A 289 0.87 -10.82 16.97
N GLY A 290 0.25 -9.79 16.40
CA GLY A 290 0.36 -9.48 14.96
C GLY A 290 -0.68 -10.16 14.09
N GLY A 291 -1.53 -11.03 14.66
CA GLY A 291 -2.53 -11.81 13.92
C GLY A 291 -3.93 -11.20 13.82
N ALA A 292 -4.08 -9.89 14.07
CA ALA A 292 -5.37 -9.26 13.77
C ALA A 292 -5.66 -9.34 12.27
N GLY A 293 -6.89 -9.72 11.94
CA GLY A 293 -7.32 -9.83 10.54
C GLY A 293 -6.95 -11.13 9.83
N GLU A 294 -6.42 -12.11 10.55
CA GLU A 294 -6.21 -13.49 10.07
C GLU A 294 -7.54 -14.27 9.95
N ILE A 295 -8.52 -13.67 9.27
CA ILE A 295 -9.89 -14.18 9.13
C ILE A 295 -9.94 -15.50 8.35
N GLY A 296 -8.92 -15.81 7.55
CA GLY A 296 -8.81 -17.07 6.82
C GLY A 296 -8.92 -18.29 7.73
N TYR A 297 -8.46 -18.18 8.98
CA TYR A 297 -8.54 -19.25 9.98
C TYR A 297 -9.89 -19.34 10.70
N LEU A 298 -10.83 -18.43 10.43
CA LEU A 298 -12.17 -18.50 11.01
C LEU A 298 -12.80 -19.85 10.64
N PRO A 299 -13.20 -20.69 11.61
CA PRO A 299 -13.74 -22.01 11.30
C PRO A 299 -14.99 -21.89 10.42
N TYR A 300 -14.93 -22.51 9.24
CA TYR A 300 -16.05 -22.63 8.33
C TYR A 300 -16.16 -24.09 7.91
N ARG A 301 -17.36 -24.65 8.02
CA ARG A 301 -17.68 -26.02 7.60
C ARG A 301 -18.98 -25.99 6.80
N PRO A 302 -18.93 -26.22 5.48
CA PRO A 302 -20.15 -26.34 4.68
C PRO A 302 -21.00 -27.51 5.18
N GLY A 303 -22.32 -27.32 5.27
CA GLY A 303 -23.29 -28.43 5.34
C GLY A 303 -23.46 -29.16 6.68
N ARG A 304 -22.95 -28.63 7.81
CA ARG A 304 -23.14 -29.25 9.13
C ARG A 304 -24.31 -28.62 9.90
N ALA A 305 -25.22 -29.45 10.41
CA ALA A 305 -26.31 -28.97 11.26
C ALA A 305 -25.78 -28.45 12.61
N PRO A 306 -26.41 -27.42 13.21
CA PRO A 306 -26.07 -26.96 14.56
C PRO A 306 -26.19 -28.11 15.58
N GLY A 307 -25.14 -28.35 16.38
CA GLY A 307 -25.15 -29.33 17.47
C GLY A 307 -24.35 -30.62 17.21
N GLU A 308 -23.87 -30.86 15.99
CA GLU A 308 -22.88 -31.91 15.78
C GLU A 308 -21.55 -31.49 16.42
N LEU A 309 -21.19 -32.14 17.54
CA LEU A 309 -19.88 -31.96 18.18
C LEU A 309 -18.78 -32.33 17.18
N PRO A 310 -17.64 -31.62 17.15
CA PRO A 310 -16.49 -32.07 16.39
C PRO A 310 -16.11 -33.47 16.89
N ASP A 311 -15.94 -34.41 15.96
CA ASP A 311 -15.45 -35.74 16.33
C ASP A 311 -14.11 -35.56 17.05
N ARG A 312 -14.07 -35.96 18.33
CA ARG A 312 -12.92 -35.70 19.22
C ARG A 312 -11.66 -36.40 18.71
N ASP A 313 -11.81 -37.43 17.87
CA ASP A 313 -10.71 -38.23 17.31
C ASP A 313 -10.62 -38.13 15.77
N GLY A 314 -11.40 -37.24 15.15
CA GLY A 314 -11.42 -37.06 13.70
C GLY A 314 -10.15 -36.40 13.13
N PRO A 315 -9.84 -36.61 11.84
CA PRO A 315 -8.64 -36.07 11.18
C PRO A 315 -8.53 -34.54 11.28
N ASP A 316 -9.66 -33.86 11.45
CA ASP A 316 -9.78 -32.40 11.58
C ASP A 316 -9.06 -31.81 12.79
N ARG A 317 -8.91 -32.53 13.90
CA ARG A 317 -8.33 -31.96 15.14
C ARG A 317 -6.86 -31.62 14.98
N ARG A 318 -6.15 -32.32 14.09
CA ARG A 318 -4.73 -32.05 13.80
C ARG A 318 -4.55 -30.85 12.87
N SER A 319 -5.60 -30.37 12.21
CA SER A 319 -5.52 -29.40 11.10
C SER A 319 -5.53 -27.93 11.53
N HIS A 320 -5.75 -27.60 12.81
CA HIS A 320 -6.02 -26.23 13.29
C HIS A 320 -4.79 -25.54 13.94
N GLY A 321 -3.57 -25.93 13.55
CA GLY A 321 -2.32 -25.34 14.07
C GLY A 321 -1.58 -24.54 12.98
N PRO A 322 -0.90 -23.43 13.32
CA PRO A 322 -0.08 -22.68 12.37
C PRO A 322 1.01 -23.59 11.78
N GLN A 323 1.13 -23.55 10.44
CA GLN A 323 1.73 -24.60 9.61
C GLN A 323 3.24 -24.84 9.78
N ASN A 324 4.03 -23.98 10.42
CA ASN A 324 5.48 -23.92 10.10
C ASN A 324 6.44 -24.07 11.28
N ARG A 325 6.03 -24.62 12.43
CA ARG A 325 7.01 -24.87 13.51
C ARG A 325 7.94 -26.07 13.26
N THR A 326 7.62 -27.00 12.35
CA THR A 326 8.35 -28.29 12.26
C THR A 326 8.49 -28.90 10.85
N GLY A 327 8.44 -28.13 9.75
CA GLY A 327 8.83 -28.63 8.41
C GLY A 327 8.10 -29.89 7.90
N GLY A 328 6.82 -30.07 8.26
CA GLY A 328 5.99 -31.20 7.82
C GLY A 328 5.35 -30.97 6.44
N PRO A 329 4.70 -32.01 5.86
CA PRO A 329 4.04 -31.89 4.55
C PRO A 329 2.91 -30.85 4.58
N GLU A 330 2.74 -30.12 3.47
CA GLU A 330 1.70 -29.11 3.29
C GLU A 330 0.31 -29.73 3.52
N ARG A 331 -0.45 -29.15 4.46
CA ARG A 331 -1.85 -29.54 4.70
C ARG A 331 -2.80 -28.62 3.94
N PRO A 332 -3.95 -29.13 3.48
CA PRO A 332 -4.92 -28.33 2.77
C PRO A 332 -5.42 -27.14 3.60
N PRO A 333 -5.78 -26.02 2.96
CA PRO A 333 -6.37 -24.86 3.63
C PRO A 333 -7.63 -25.26 4.40
N HIS A 334 -7.85 -24.63 5.57
CA HIS A 334 -8.98 -24.88 6.45
C HIS A 334 -9.57 -23.55 6.92
N GLY A 335 -10.83 -23.56 7.38
CA GLY A 335 -11.51 -22.32 7.76
C GLY A 335 -12.04 -21.56 6.54
N LEU A 336 -12.24 -20.27 6.69
CA LEU A 336 -12.83 -19.41 5.66
C LEU A 336 -11.96 -19.33 4.39
N GLN A 337 -10.64 -19.47 4.51
CA GLN A 337 -9.75 -19.54 3.33
C GLN A 337 -9.98 -20.79 2.47
N SER A 338 -10.59 -21.84 3.01
CA SER A 338 -11.02 -23.01 2.20
C SER A 338 -12.28 -22.73 1.38
N LEU A 339 -12.98 -21.63 1.67
CA LEU A 339 -14.18 -21.17 0.96
C LEU A 339 -13.84 -20.10 -0.08
N ILE A 340 -13.13 -19.05 0.35
CA ILE A 340 -12.88 -17.84 -0.45
C ILE A 340 -11.39 -17.55 -0.71
N GLY A 341 -10.51 -18.51 -0.44
CA GLY A 341 -9.12 -18.45 -0.89
C GLY A 341 -9.01 -18.79 -2.37
N GLY A 342 -7.93 -18.34 -3.02
CA GLY A 342 -7.72 -18.45 -4.46
C GLY A 342 -7.91 -19.86 -5.03
N PRO A 343 -7.30 -20.92 -4.46
CA PRO A 343 -7.52 -22.28 -4.94
C PRO A 343 -8.98 -22.74 -4.90
N ALA A 344 -9.73 -22.35 -3.85
CA ALA A 344 -11.15 -22.68 -3.74
C ALA A 344 -11.99 -21.93 -4.78
N LEU A 345 -11.74 -20.62 -4.93
CA LEU A 345 -12.43 -19.79 -5.90
C LEU A 345 -12.10 -20.17 -7.35
N ALA A 346 -10.89 -20.66 -7.63
CA ALA A 346 -10.54 -21.20 -8.94
C ALA A 346 -11.31 -22.49 -9.28
N ALA A 347 -11.54 -23.36 -8.29
CA ALA A 347 -12.38 -24.54 -8.47
C ALA A 347 -13.86 -24.17 -8.72
N VAL A 348 -14.34 -23.09 -8.08
CA VAL A 348 -15.67 -22.50 -8.37
C VAL A 348 -15.68 -21.96 -9.81
N ALA A 349 -14.70 -21.14 -10.17
CA ALA A 349 -14.57 -20.52 -11.50
C ALA A 349 -14.54 -21.54 -12.64
N ALA A 350 -13.87 -22.68 -12.44
CA ALA A 350 -13.77 -23.75 -13.43
C ALA A 350 -15.13 -24.31 -13.87
N ARG A 351 -16.18 -24.19 -13.04
CA ARG A 351 -17.55 -24.61 -13.41
C ARG A 351 -18.20 -23.72 -14.47
N TYR A 352 -17.70 -22.49 -14.63
CA TYR A 352 -18.25 -21.45 -15.50
C TYR A 352 -17.38 -21.17 -16.73
N LEU A 353 -16.15 -21.68 -16.77
CA LEU A 353 -15.24 -21.47 -17.88
C LEU A 353 -15.45 -22.48 -19.02
N PRO A 354 -15.34 -22.06 -20.28
CA PRO A 354 -15.33 -22.98 -21.41
C PRO A 354 -13.98 -23.70 -21.48
N GLY A 355 -13.96 -24.98 -21.14
CA GLY A 355 -12.77 -25.83 -21.25
C GLY A 355 -11.91 -25.87 -19.99
N ALA A 356 -10.63 -26.19 -20.14
CA ALA A 356 -9.72 -26.33 -19.00
C ALA A 356 -9.43 -24.94 -18.39
N PRO A 357 -9.56 -24.77 -17.06
CA PRO A 357 -9.26 -23.51 -16.41
C PRO A 357 -7.75 -23.18 -16.51
N PRO A 358 -7.37 -21.88 -16.45
CA PRO A 358 -5.99 -21.47 -16.26
C PRO A 358 -5.33 -22.18 -15.07
N ALA A 359 -4.03 -22.45 -15.17
CA ALA A 359 -3.27 -23.12 -14.11
C ALA A 359 -3.15 -22.24 -12.85
N GLU A 360 -3.01 -20.92 -13.02
CA GLU A 360 -2.95 -19.97 -11.91
C GLU A 360 -4.36 -19.66 -11.38
N PRO A 361 -4.62 -19.86 -10.08
CA PRO A 361 -5.97 -19.68 -9.51
C PRO A 361 -6.57 -18.29 -9.76
N ILE A 362 -5.74 -17.25 -9.66
CA ILE A 362 -6.16 -15.86 -9.88
C ILE A 362 -6.61 -15.63 -11.33
N ASP A 363 -5.93 -16.24 -12.29
CA ASP A 363 -6.26 -16.10 -13.71
C ASP A 363 -7.56 -16.83 -14.05
N ALA A 364 -7.82 -17.97 -13.41
CA ALA A 364 -9.09 -18.68 -13.54
C ALA A 364 -10.26 -17.83 -13.00
N VAL A 365 -10.11 -17.22 -11.82
CA VAL A 365 -11.13 -16.32 -11.25
C VAL A 365 -11.33 -15.10 -12.15
N ARG A 366 -10.25 -14.49 -12.63
CA ARG A 366 -10.34 -13.33 -13.54
C ARG A 366 -11.05 -13.66 -14.85
N ALA A 367 -10.83 -14.84 -15.41
CA ALA A 367 -11.51 -15.26 -16.64
C ALA A 367 -13.01 -15.51 -16.40
N ALA A 368 -13.39 -15.98 -15.21
CA ALA A 368 -14.78 -16.33 -14.90
C ALA A 368 -15.60 -15.12 -14.42
N VAL A 369 -14.98 -14.07 -13.87
CA VAL A 369 -15.66 -12.93 -13.24
C VAL A 369 -16.58 -12.14 -14.17
N GLU A 370 -16.36 -12.24 -15.49
CA GLU A 370 -17.22 -11.67 -16.54
C GLU A 370 -18.53 -12.45 -16.71
N THR A 371 -18.64 -13.65 -16.13
CA THR A 371 -19.84 -14.48 -16.16
C THR A 371 -20.78 -14.09 -15.00
N PRO A 372 -21.99 -13.57 -15.28
CA PRO A 372 -22.89 -13.07 -14.23
C PRO A 372 -23.20 -14.11 -13.14
N GLU A 373 -23.35 -15.38 -13.52
CA GLU A 373 -23.65 -16.47 -12.59
C GLU A 373 -22.49 -16.77 -11.65
N PHE A 374 -21.25 -16.70 -12.15
CA PHE A 374 -20.06 -16.85 -11.31
C PHE A 374 -19.87 -15.63 -10.40
N LEU A 375 -20.11 -14.42 -10.91
CA LEU A 375 -20.01 -13.20 -10.11
C LEU A 375 -20.99 -13.24 -8.93
N ALA A 376 -22.22 -13.71 -9.15
CA ALA A 376 -23.22 -13.89 -8.10
C ALA A 376 -22.76 -14.93 -7.05
N GLU A 377 -22.29 -16.11 -7.48
CA GLU A 377 -21.79 -17.13 -6.54
C GLU A 377 -20.56 -16.62 -5.76
N LEU A 378 -19.63 -15.91 -6.43
CA LEU A 378 -18.48 -15.30 -5.78
C LEU A 378 -18.91 -14.26 -4.73
N ALA A 379 -19.92 -13.44 -5.04
CA ALA A 379 -20.45 -12.45 -4.12
C ALA A 379 -21.06 -13.08 -2.86
N GLU A 380 -21.87 -14.14 -3.03
CA GLU A 380 -22.45 -14.90 -1.91
C GLU A 380 -21.35 -15.44 -0.98
N LEU A 381 -20.31 -16.07 -1.57
CA LEU A 381 -19.20 -16.64 -0.81
C LEU A 381 -18.41 -15.56 -0.05
N VAL A 382 -18.10 -14.43 -0.70
CA VAL A 382 -17.37 -13.31 -0.09
C VAL A 382 -18.22 -12.62 0.99
N ALA A 383 -19.54 -12.53 0.81
CA ALA A 383 -20.44 -11.92 1.77
C ALA A 383 -20.40 -12.61 3.14
N VAL A 384 -20.15 -13.94 3.20
CA VAL A 384 -19.94 -14.66 4.46
C VAL A 384 -18.83 -14.03 5.31
N ALA A 385 -17.71 -13.66 4.69
CA ALA A 385 -16.60 -13.00 5.37
C ALA A 385 -16.95 -11.58 5.81
N VAL A 386 -17.61 -10.83 4.93
CA VAL A 386 -17.98 -9.43 5.20
C VAL A 386 -19.01 -9.36 6.33
N VAL A 387 -20.02 -10.22 6.35
CA VAL A 387 -20.98 -10.34 7.46
C VAL A 387 -20.27 -10.65 8.77
N GLY A 388 -19.29 -11.57 8.76
CA GLY A 388 -18.47 -11.86 9.94
C GLY A 388 -17.70 -10.64 10.44
N LEU A 389 -17.12 -9.84 9.54
CA LEU A 389 -16.46 -8.58 9.89
C LEU A 389 -17.44 -7.57 10.49
N CYS A 390 -18.62 -7.41 9.90
CA CYS A 390 -19.64 -6.49 10.38
C CYS A 390 -20.14 -6.88 11.77
N ALA A 391 -20.38 -8.18 12.00
CA ALA A 391 -20.86 -8.67 13.28
C ALA A 391 -19.87 -8.46 14.44
N VAL A 392 -18.56 -8.44 14.16
CA VAL A 392 -17.52 -8.34 15.19
C VAL A 392 -16.98 -6.91 15.34
N LEU A 393 -16.74 -6.23 14.21
CA LEU A 393 -16.04 -4.94 14.18
C LEU A 393 -16.95 -3.75 13.84
N ASP A 394 -18.07 -4.00 13.17
CA ASP A 394 -18.96 -2.97 12.61
C ASP A 394 -18.17 -1.82 11.94
N PRO A 395 -17.40 -2.12 10.87
CA PRO A 395 -16.42 -1.16 10.35
C PRO A 395 -17.05 -0.02 9.55
N GLY A 396 -18.35 -0.09 9.22
CA GLY A 396 -19.06 0.85 8.34
C GLY A 396 -18.64 0.79 6.86
N THR A 397 -17.38 0.48 6.58
CA THR A 397 -16.81 0.35 5.23
C THR A 397 -15.92 -0.88 5.14
N VAL A 398 -16.10 -1.67 4.09
CA VAL A 398 -15.23 -2.79 3.71
C VAL A 398 -14.72 -2.60 2.28
N VAL A 399 -13.40 -2.62 2.09
CA VAL A 399 -12.76 -2.57 0.77
C VAL A 399 -12.39 -3.98 0.34
N LEU A 400 -12.83 -4.40 -0.84
CA LEU A 400 -12.43 -5.67 -1.45
C LEU A 400 -11.09 -5.47 -2.15
N GLY A 401 -10.03 -6.01 -1.54
CA GLY A 401 -8.65 -5.92 -2.01
C GLY A 401 -8.09 -7.27 -2.48
N GLY A 402 -6.79 -7.30 -2.72
CA GLY A 402 -6.10 -8.46 -3.28
C GLY A 402 -6.40 -8.67 -4.77
N PRO A 403 -5.68 -9.60 -5.43
CA PRO A 403 -5.81 -9.80 -6.87
C PRO A 403 -7.21 -10.26 -7.32
N ILE A 404 -7.94 -11.01 -6.48
CA ILE A 404 -9.30 -11.46 -6.78
C ILE A 404 -10.31 -10.32 -6.58
N GLY A 405 -10.19 -9.54 -5.49
CA GLY A 405 -11.03 -8.37 -5.28
C GLY A 405 -10.89 -7.35 -6.41
N HIS A 406 -9.66 -7.13 -6.89
CA HIS A 406 -9.41 -6.26 -8.07
C HIS A 406 -9.97 -6.83 -9.37
N ALA A 407 -9.94 -8.15 -9.56
CA ALA A 407 -10.52 -8.78 -10.74
C ALA A 407 -12.06 -8.59 -10.77
N GLY A 408 -12.73 -8.70 -9.63
CA GLY A 408 -14.18 -8.48 -9.52
C GLY A 408 -14.60 -7.02 -9.56
N GLY A 409 -13.73 -6.09 -9.14
CA GLY A 409 -13.93 -4.65 -9.27
C GLY A 409 -15.25 -4.16 -8.65
N ALA A 410 -15.80 -3.09 -9.24
CA ALA A 410 -17.08 -2.51 -8.79
C ALA A 410 -18.26 -3.50 -8.89
N PRO A 411 -18.42 -4.32 -9.95
CA PRO A 411 -19.51 -5.31 -10.01
C PRO A 411 -19.52 -6.28 -8.83
N LEU A 412 -18.35 -6.80 -8.42
CA LEU A 412 -18.27 -7.67 -7.24
C LEU A 412 -18.59 -6.90 -5.95
N ALA A 413 -18.09 -5.69 -5.79
CA ALA A 413 -18.37 -4.88 -4.60
C ALA A 413 -19.86 -4.58 -4.44
N GLU A 414 -20.54 -4.24 -5.54
CA GLU A 414 -21.99 -4.00 -5.57
C GLU A 414 -22.79 -5.27 -5.23
N ALA A 415 -22.42 -6.42 -5.82
CA ALA A 415 -23.06 -7.69 -5.54
C ALA A 415 -22.87 -8.12 -4.07
N VAL A 416 -21.66 -8.01 -3.52
CA VAL A 416 -21.38 -8.30 -2.11
C VAL A 416 -22.14 -7.35 -1.18
N ALA A 417 -22.25 -6.07 -1.52
CA ALA A 417 -23.04 -5.12 -0.75
C ALA A 417 -24.52 -5.53 -0.66
N ALA A 418 -25.10 -6.02 -1.76
CA ALA A 418 -26.47 -6.50 -1.80
C ALA A 418 -26.67 -7.74 -0.90
N GLU A 419 -25.75 -8.71 -0.96
CA GLU A 419 -25.79 -9.90 -0.11
C GLU A 419 -25.67 -9.56 1.39
N VAL A 420 -24.75 -8.65 1.74
CA VAL A 420 -24.56 -8.20 3.13
C VAL A 420 -25.81 -7.48 3.64
N ALA A 421 -26.41 -6.59 2.85
CA ALA A 421 -27.62 -5.86 3.21
C ALA A 421 -28.84 -6.79 3.39
N ALA A 422 -28.89 -7.90 2.66
CA ALA A 422 -29.92 -8.92 2.83
C ALA A 422 -29.70 -9.78 4.09
N ALA A 423 -28.44 -10.01 4.47
CA ALA A 423 -28.08 -10.88 5.58
C ALA A 423 -28.16 -10.21 6.96
N ILE A 424 -27.82 -8.93 7.07
CA ILE A 424 -27.73 -8.21 8.36
C ILE A 424 -28.28 -6.78 8.27
N PRO A 425 -28.84 -6.22 9.37
CA PRO A 425 -29.39 -4.87 9.38
C PRO A 425 -28.33 -3.76 9.55
N LEU A 426 -27.04 -4.08 9.48
CA LEU A 426 -25.95 -3.13 9.72
C LEU A 426 -25.60 -2.38 8.42
N PRO A 427 -25.66 -1.03 8.41
CA PRO A 427 -25.36 -0.25 7.21
C PRO A 427 -23.86 -0.32 6.90
N THR A 428 -23.49 -1.10 5.89
CA THR A 428 -22.09 -1.31 5.48
C THR A 428 -21.89 -0.94 4.01
N GLN A 429 -20.94 -0.07 3.73
CA GLN A 429 -20.48 0.20 2.37
C GLN A 429 -19.44 -0.83 1.96
N VAL A 430 -19.59 -1.42 0.77
CA VAL A 430 -18.56 -2.30 0.18
C VAL A 430 -17.97 -1.60 -1.03
N LEU A 431 -16.66 -1.42 -1.05
CA LEU A 431 -15.93 -0.69 -2.08
C LEU A 431 -14.96 -1.62 -2.81
N ALA A 432 -14.77 -1.40 -4.11
CA ALA A 432 -13.69 -2.04 -4.85
C ALA A 432 -12.35 -1.36 -4.53
N GLY A 433 -11.29 -2.16 -4.31
CA GLY A 433 -9.92 -1.64 -4.22
C GLY A 433 -9.54 -0.90 -5.50
N THR A 434 -8.84 0.23 -5.35
CA THR A 434 -8.48 1.12 -6.47
C THR A 434 -6.97 1.27 -6.65
N VAL A 435 -6.18 0.77 -5.70
CA VAL A 435 -4.72 0.84 -5.79
C VAL A 435 -4.20 -0.21 -6.76
N THR A 436 -3.83 0.21 -7.97
CA THR A 436 -3.36 -0.71 -9.01
C THR A 436 -1.92 -1.19 -8.83
N GLY A 437 -1.61 -2.34 -9.43
CA GLY A 437 -0.28 -2.95 -9.41
C GLY A 437 -0.07 -3.76 -8.15
N ASP A 438 0.68 -3.22 -7.20
CA ASP A 438 1.03 -3.89 -5.94
C ASP A 438 0.69 -2.96 -4.75
N PRO A 439 -0.50 -3.12 -4.15
CA PRO A 439 -0.93 -2.33 -3.00
C PRO A 439 -0.01 -2.46 -1.80
N ALA A 440 0.50 -3.66 -1.50
CA ALA A 440 1.37 -3.90 -0.36
C ALA A 440 2.69 -3.13 -0.51
N ARG A 441 3.32 -3.20 -1.68
CA ARG A 441 4.54 -2.43 -1.99
C ARG A 441 4.31 -0.92 -1.98
N ARG A 442 3.19 -0.44 -2.54
CA ARG A 442 2.84 1.00 -2.47
C ARG A 442 2.62 1.44 -1.02
N GLY A 443 1.96 0.62 -0.22
CA GLY A 443 1.78 0.81 1.22
C GLY A 443 3.10 0.85 1.98
N ALA A 444 4.05 -0.02 1.63
CA ALA A 444 5.40 -0.01 2.17
C ALA A 444 6.11 1.32 1.86
N VAL A 445 6.08 1.80 0.61
CA VAL A 445 6.66 3.11 0.26
C VAL A 445 6.02 4.24 1.07
N LEU A 446 4.69 4.28 1.15
CA LEU A 446 3.96 5.30 1.93
C LEU A 446 4.31 5.26 3.41
N THR A 447 4.44 4.06 3.98
CA THR A 447 4.84 3.87 5.37
C THR A 447 6.28 4.31 5.61
N ALA A 448 7.19 4.02 4.67
CA ALA A 448 8.58 4.47 4.75
C ALA A 448 8.69 6.01 4.63
N LEU A 449 7.84 6.66 3.82
CA LEU A 449 7.75 8.13 3.78
C LEU A 449 7.29 8.70 5.12
N ASP A 450 6.31 8.07 5.77
CA ASP A 450 5.84 8.51 7.08
C ASP A 450 6.92 8.34 8.15
N LEU A 451 7.68 7.25 8.13
CA LEU A 451 8.86 7.07 9.00
C LEU A 451 9.92 8.15 8.77
N LEU A 452 10.28 8.41 7.51
CA LEU A 452 11.25 9.45 7.17
C LEU A 452 10.78 10.82 7.70
N ARG A 453 9.50 11.15 7.51
CA ARG A 453 8.93 12.41 7.99
C ARG A 453 9.00 12.49 9.50
N ASP A 454 8.58 11.44 10.21
CA ASP A 454 8.59 11.44 11.67
C ASP A 454 10.01 11.61 12.25
N ASP A 455 11.02 10.99 11.65
CA ASP A 455 12.43 11.18 12.01
C ASP A 455 12.92 12.62 11.75
N LEU A 456 12.63 13.16 10.56
CA LEU A 456 12.97 14.55 10.21
C LEU A 456 12.22 15.59 11.07
N PHE A 457 10.98 15.32 11.47
CA PHE A 457 10.24 16.18 12.39
C PHE A 457 10.76 16.07 13.83
N ALA A 458 11.18 14.88 14.27
CA ALA A 458 11.78 14.68 15.59
C ALA A 458 13.12 15.42 15.73
N THR A 459 13.94 15.43 14.67
CA THR A 459 15.19 16.21 14.63
C THR A 459 14.94 17.72 14.55
N ALA A 460 13.91 18.17 13.84
CA ALA A 460 13.52 19.59 13.79
C ALA A 460 12.90 20.10 15.11
N HIS A 461 12.35 19.20 15.93
CA HIS A 461 11.76 19.50 17.25
C HIS A 461 12.39 18.64 18.37
N PRO A 462 13.68 18.84 18.72
CA PRO A 462 14.35 18.05 19.74
C PRO A 462 13.58 18.09 21.07
N VAL A 463 13.50 16.94 21.75
CA VAL A 463 12.98 16.90 23.12
C VAL A 463 14.07 17.46 24.03
N ASP A 464 13.79 18.60 24.66
CA ASP A 464 14.64 19.12 25.73
C ASP A 464 14.50 18.19 26.95
N HIS A 465 15.41 17.23 27.08
CA HIS A 465 15.58 16.52 28.33
C HIS A 465 16.21 17.52 29.29
N GLY A 466 15.38 18.20 30.09
CA GLY A 466 15.86 18.96 31.24
C GLY A 466 16.88 18.14 32.05
N PRO A 467 17.79 18.81 32.79
CA PRO A 467 18.97 18.16 33.38
C PRO A 467 18.57 16.87 34.11
N ARG A 468 19.15 15.74 33.66
CA ARG A 468 18.97 14.44 34.31
C ARG A 468 19.35 14.60 35.78
N VAL A 469 18.38 14.51 36.68
CA VAL A 469 18.62 14.43 38.12
C VAL A 469 19.49 13.19 38.33
N PRO A 470 20.71 13.31 38.88
CA PRO A 470 21.55 12.15 39.14
C PRO A 470 20.82 11.21 40.12
N ALA A 471 20.78 9.92 39.78
CA ALA A 471 20.24 8.90 40.64
C ALA A 471 20.96 8.93 41.99
N ALA A 472 20.20 9.00 43.09
CA ALA A 472 20.75 8.90 44.43
C ALA A 472 21.45 7.54 44.58
N PRO A 473 22.65 7.50 45.17
CA PRO A 473 23.33 6.24 45.46
C PRO A 473 22.51 5.44 46.48
N SER A 474 22.25 4.18 46.14
CA SER A 474 21.60 3.16 46.96
C SER A 474 22.52 2.59 48.02
#